data_AF-A0A2P2KJL9-F1
#
_entry.id   AF-A0A2P2KJL9-F1
#
_cell.length_a   1.000
_cell.length_b   1.000
_cell.length_c   1.000
_cell.angle_alpha   90.00
_cell.angle_beta   90.00
_cell.angle_gamma   90.00
#
_symmetry.space_group_name_H-M   'P 1'
#
loop_
_entity.id
_entity.type
_entity.pdbx_description
1 polymer ?
#
loop_
_entity_poly.entity_id
_entity_poly.type
_entity_poly.pdbx_seq_one_letter_code
_entity_poly.pdbx_strand_id
1 'polypeptide(L)'
;MEPSIKYLVVSGGVASNRYVRSQLEQVVKKKDLQLVCPPRHLCTDNGVMVAWTGIEHFCMGRFDPPPPADEPEDFMCDVRPRWPLGEECAEGKSEARSLRRARIHPSLTSLIQASLQQQ
;
A
#
# COMPACT_ATOMS: atom_id res chain seq x y z
N MET A 1 27.29 -7.85 10.60
CA MET A 1 27.06 -6.82 11.64
C MET A 1 25.56 -6.81 11.85
N GLU A 2 25.07 -7.32 12.98
CA GLU A 2 23.64 -7.32 13.28
C GLU A 2 23.15 -5.86 13.39
N PRO A 3 22.04 -5.48 12.74
CA PRO A 3 21.55 -4.11 12.82
C PRO A 3 21.17 -3.77 14.26
N SER A 4 21.74 -2.69 14.80
CA SER A 4 21.37 -2.18 16.11
C SER A 4 19.97 -1.59 16.07
N ILE A 5 19.00 -2.29 16.64
CA ILE A 5 17.62 -1.82 16.77
C ILE A 5 17.55 -0.79 17.89
N LYS A 6 17.07 0.42 17.59
CA LYS A 6 16.92 1.53 18.55
C LYS A 6 15.48 1.95 18.79
N TYR A 7 14.59 1.64 17.85
CA TYR A 7 13.22 2.15 17.81
C TYR A 7 12.23 1.01 17.66
N LEU A 8 11.11 1.12 18.38
CA LEU A 8 9.90 0.36 18.13
C LEU A 8 8.84 1.32 17.59
N VAL A 9 8.41 1.12 16.35
CA VAL A 9 7.34 1.92 15.74
C VAL A 9 6.03 1.14 15.83
N VAL A 10 4.97 1.78 16.31
CA VAL A 10 3.64 1.15 16.42
C VAL A 10 2.59 2.06 15.79
N SER A 11 1.94 1.57 14.75
CA SER A 11 0.81 2.21 14.05
C SER A 11 -0.44 1.30 14.07
N GLY A 12 -1.53 1.73 13.45
CA GLY A 12 -2.82 1.05 13.46
C GLY A 12 -3.79 1.67 14.48
N GLY A 13 -5.09 1.41 14.32
CA GLY A 13 -6.12 1.99 15.18
C GLY A 13 -5.90 1.70 16.68
N VAL A 14 -5.41 0.51 17.01
CA VAL A 14 -5.09 0.12 18.39
C VAL A 14 -3.91 0.91 18.98
N ALA A 15 -2.96 1.36 18.14
CA ALA A 15 -1.84 2.20 18.59
C ALA A 15 -2.29 3.57 19.13
N SER A 16 -3.50 4.01 18.78
CA SER A 16 -4.10 5.24 19.32
C SER A 16 -4.58 5.08 20.77
N ASN A 17 -4.70 3.85 21.28
CA ASN A 17 -5.15 3.58 22.65
C ASN A 17 -4.08 4.02 23.68
N ARG A 18 -4.48 4.88 24.61
CA ARG A 18 -3.57 5.43 25.65
C ARG A 18 -2.97 4.35 26.54
N TYR A 19 -3.79 3.39 26.96
CA TYR A 19 -3.36 2.31 27.85
C TYR A 19 -2.37 1.37 27.15
N VAL A 20 -2.65 0.98 25.90
CA VAL A 20 -1.73 0.15 25.11
C VAL A 20 -0.38 0.86 24.94
N ARG A 21 -0.40 2.15 24.60
CA ARG A 21 0.82 2.95 24.47
C ARG A 21 1.62 3.02 25.76
N SER A 22 0.99 3.30 26.91
CA SER A 22 1.71 3.38 28.20
C SER A 22 2.32 2.04 28.62
N GLN A 23 1.67 0.92 28.28
CA GLN A 23 2.24 -0.41 28.53
C GLN A 23 3.45 -0.68 27.62
N LEU A 24 3.38 -0.30 26.34
CA LEU A 24 4.50 -0.44 25.41
C LEU A 24 5.69 0.45 25.78
N GLU A 25 5.45 1.67 26.26
CA GLU A 25 6.50 2.58 26.76
C GLU A 25 7.31 1.95 27.90
N GLN A 26 6.65 1.23 28.81
CA GLN A 26 7.35 0.50 29.88
C GLN A 26 8.18 -0.67 29.35
N VAL A 27 7.71 -1.35 28.30
CA VAL A 27 8.43 -2.48 27.68
C VAL A 27 9.69 -1.99 26.97
N VAL A 28 9.58 -0.95 26.14
CA VAL A 28 10.73 -0.42 25.39
C VAL A 28 11.79 0.16 26.32
N LYS A 29 11.39 0.81 27.42
CA LYS A 29 12.32 1.36 28.41
C LYS A 29 13.19 0.28 29.07
N LYS A 30 12.63 -0.91 29.32
CA LYS A 30 13.38 -2.06 29.85
C LYS A 30 14.38 -2.65 28.86
N LYS A 31 14.21 -2.35 27.56
CA LYS A 31 15.03 -2.85 26.45
C LYS A 31 15.96 -1.79 25.87
N ASP A 32 16.02 -0.62 26.48
CA ASP A 32 16.77 0.54 25.99
C ASP A 32 16.38 0.94 24.55
N LEU A 33 15.08 0.84 24.25
CA LEU A 33 14.48 1.22 22.97
C LEU A 33 13.59 2.46 23.13
N GLN A 34 13.37 3.17 22.03
CA GLN A 34 12.44 4.30 21.96
C GLN A 34 11.14 3.90 21.26
N LEU A 35 9.99 4.17 21.89
CA LEU A 35 8.68 3.97 21.26
C LEU A 35 8.33 5.18 20.39
N VAL A 36 7.99 4.92 19.13
CA VAL A 36 7.46 5.91 18.20
C VAL A 36 6.04 5.53 17.81
N CYS A 37 5.10 6.42 18.08
CA CYS A 37 3.72 6.30 17.61
C CYS A 37 3.37 7.55 16.80
N PRO A 38 2.74 7.42 15.63
CA PRO A 38 2.27 8.58 14.88
C PRO A 38 1.21 9.36 15.66
N PRO A 39 0.93 10.62 15.27
CA PRO A 39 -0.24 11.35 15.75
C PRO A 39 -1.52 10.52 15.60
N ARG A 40 -2.45 10.62 16.56
CA ARG A 40 -3.66 9.76 16.61
C ARG A 40 -4.45 9.73 15.30
N HIS A 41 -4.57 10.88 14.63
CA HIS A 41 -5.29 11.02 13.37
C HIS A 41 -4.58 10.36 12.17
N LEU A 42 -3.32 9.97 12.31
CA LEU A 42 -2.53 9.23 11.32
C LEU A 42 -2.32 7.76 11.72
N CYS A 43 -2.81 7.32 12.88
CA CYS A 43 -2.65 5.93 13.32
C CYS A 43 -3.55 4.97 12.53
N THR A 44 -4.73 5.40 12.08
CA THR A 44 -5.67 4.59 11.28
C THR A 44 -5.36 4.70 9.80
N ASP A 45 -5.90 3.77 9.01
CA ASP A 45 -5.75 3.81 7.55
C ASP A 45 -6.19 5.15 6.97
N ASN A 46 -5.31 5.76 6.18
CA ASN A 46 -5.52 7.08 5.59
C ASN A 46 -4.81 7.19 4.24
N GLY A 47 -5.23 8.12 3.38
CA GLY A 47 -4.60 8.32 2.07
C GLY A 47 -3.18 8.90 2.15
N VAL A 48 -2.82 9.56 3.26
CA VAL A 48 -1.50 10.19 3.43
C VAL A 48 -0.40 9.14 3.49
N MET A 49 -0.61 8.02 4.20
CA MET A 49 0.39 6.95 4.26
C MET A 49 0.60 6.27 2.90
N VAL A 50 -0.45 6.18 2.08
CA VAL A 50 -0.37 5.64 0.72
C VAL A 50 0.41 6.59 -0.18
N ALA A 51 0.08 7.88 -0.16
CA ALA A 51 0.78 8.90 -0.93
C ALA A 51 2.26 9.00 -0.54
N TRP A 52 2.56 8.98 0.77
CA TRP A 52 3.94 9.00 1.27
C TRP A 52 4.73 7.79 0.80
N THR A 53 4.14 6.59 0.90
CA THR A 53 4.77 5.35 0.39
C THR A 53 5.05 5.47 -1.12
N GLY A 54 4.11 6.02 -1.89
CA GLY A 54 4.30 6.27 -3.32
C GLY A 54 5.46 7.22 -3.62
N ILE A 55 5.60 8.30 -2.84
CA ILE A 55 6.73 9.25 -2.98
C ILE A 55 8.06 8.57 -2.67
N GLU A 56 8.15 7.82 -1.55
CA GLU A 56 9.37 7.06 -1.19
C GLU A 56 9.76 6.07 -2.30
N HIS A 57 8.79 5.34 -2.84
CA HIS A 57 8.99 4.44 -3.96
C HIS A 57 9.47 5.18 -5.22
N PHE A 58 8.83 6.29 -5.58
CA PHE A 58 9.21 7.11 -6.74
C PHE A 58 10.65 7.65 -6.61
N CYS A 59 11.01 8.17 -5.44
CA CYS A 59 12.37 8.65 -5.13
C CYS A 59 13.43 7.54 -5.24
N MET A 60 13.06 6.28 -4.98
CA MET A 60 13.92 5.11 -5.15
C MET A 60 13.88 4.50 -6.56
N GLY A 61 13.15 5.11 -7.51
CA GLY A 61 12.98 4.58 -8.87
C GLY A 61 12.12 3.32 -8.94
N ARG A 62 11.29 3.05 -7.91
CA ARG A 62 10.40 1.89 -7.80
C ARG A 62 8.99 2.24 -8.26
N PHE A 63 8.85 2.50 -9.55
CA PHE A 63 7.55 2.80 -10.17
C PHE A 63 7.49 2.15 -11.55
N ASP A 64 6.28 1.83 -11.98
CA ASP A 64 6.03 1.41 -13.36
C ASP A 64 5.91 2.65 -14.25
N PRO A 65 6.42 2.62 -15.49
CA PRO A 65 6.29 3.74 -16.40
C PRO A 65 4.81 4.09 -16.59
N PRO A 66 4.48 5.38 -16.77
CA PRO A 66 3.12 5.76 -17.08
C PRO A 66 2.68 5.04 -18.37
N PRO A 67 1.42 4.62 -18.47
CA PRO A 67 0.89 4.02 -19.69
C PRO A 67 1.06 4.99 -20.88
N PRO A 68 1.28 4.49 -22.10
CA PRO A 68 1.25 5.29 -23.32
C PRO A 68 -0.01 6.16 -23.41
N ALA A 69 0.12 7.36 -23.97
CA ALA A 69 -1.01 8.29 -24.12
C ALA A 69 -2.15 7.75 -24.99
N ASP A 70 -1.85 6.75 -25.82
CA ASP A 70 -2.76 6.14 -26.78
C ASP A 70 -3.45 4.88 -26.24
N GLU A 71 -3.15 4.49 -24.99
CA GLU A 71 -3.78 3.32 -24.37
C GLU A 71 -5.27 3.55 -24.11
N PRO A 72 -6.11 2.52 -24.31
CA PRO A 72 -7.53 2.59 -23.98
C PRO A 72 -7.72 2.87 -22.48
N GLU A 73 -8.76 3.63 -22.13
CA GLU A 73 -9.12 4.00 -20.75
C GLU A 73 -9.35 2.80 -19.79
N ASP A 74 -9.38 1.57 -20.32
CA ASP A 74 -9.50 0.31 -19.59
C ASP A 74 -8.15 -0.15 -18.96
N PHE A 75 -7.33 0.78 -18.48
CA PHE A 75 -6.08 0.47 -17.78
C PHE A 75 -6.37 -0.39 -16.54
N MET A 76 -5.89 -1.64 -16.54
CA MET A 76 -6.11 -2.57 -15.43
C MET A 76 -5.03 -2.45 -14.36
N CYS A 77 -5.43 -1.99 -13.18
CA CYS A 77 -4.60 -2.09 -11.97
C CYS A 77 -4.72 -3.50 -11.35
N ASP A 78 -3.60 -4.22 -11.20
CA ASP A 78 -3.58 -5.53 -10.53
C ASP A 78 -3.79 -5.36 -9.02
N VAL A 79 -5.02 -5.57 -8.56
CA VAL A 79 -5.33 -5.56 -7.12
C VAL A 79 -5.06 -6.92 -6.51
N ARG A 80 -4.15 -6.99 -5.54
CA ARG A 80 -3.89 -8.22 -4.77
C ARG A 80 -4.39 -8.11 -3.33
N PRO A 81 -5.49 -8.79 -2.98
CA PRO A 81 -5.99 -8.80 -1.61
C PRO A 81 -5.01 -9.39 -0.58
N ARG A 82 -4.14 -10.31 -1.01
CA ARG A 82 -3.06 -10.89 -0.18
C ARG A 82 -1.72 -10.39 -0.69
N TRP A 83 -1.47 -9.10 -0.53
CA TRP A 83 -0.18 -8.51 -0.86
C TRP A 83 0.88 -9.00 0.15
N PRO A 84 1.97 -9.66 -0.28
CA PRO A 84 3.00 -10.12 0.63
C PRO A 84 3.71 -8.93 1.29
N LEU A 85 4.20 -9.10 2.52
CA LEU A 85 5.02 -8.10 3.21
C LEU A 85 6.44 -8.65 3.35
N GLY A 86 7.46 -7.81 3.17
CA GLY A 86 8.86 -8.18 3.38
C GLY A 86 9.72 -8.10 2.11
N GLU A 87 10.81 -8.88 2.07
CA GLU A 87 11.84 -8.84 1.02
C GLU A 87 11.28 -9.09 -0.38
N GLU A 88 10.18 -9.82 -0.48
CA GLU A 88 9.42 -10.07 -1.72
C GLU A 88 8.85 -8.79 -2.36
N CYS A 89 8.77 -7.69 -1.61
CA CYS A 89 8.34 -6.37 -2.06
C CYS A 89 9.49 -5.36 -2.18
N ALA A 90 10.74 -5.76 -1.93
CA ALA A 90 11.89 -4.85 -1.90
C ALA A 90 12.16 -4.18 -3.26
N GLU A 91 11.78 -4.83 -4.36
CA GLU A 91 11.97 -4.27 -5.69
C GLU A 91 10.84 -3.34 -6.11
N GLY A 92 9.72 -3.32 -5.37
CA GLY A 92 8.52 -2.54 -5.70
C GLY A 92 7.89 -2.92 -7.05
N LYS A 93 8.35 -4.02 -7.66
CA LYS A 93 7.88 -4.55 -8.95
C LYS A 93 7.04 -5.77 -8.69
N SER A 94 5.78 -5.72 -9.07
CA SER A 94 4.89 -6.86 -9.00
C SER A 94 4.66 -7.40 -10.40
N GLU A 95 5.29 -8.54 -10.75
CA GLU A 95 4.86 -9.30 -11.93
C GLU A 95 3.46 -9.84 -11.67
N ALA A 96 2.46 -9.36 -12.42
CA ALA A 96 1.06 -9.80 -12.35
C ALA A 96 0.99 -11.34 -12.41
N ARG A 97 0.62 -11.99 -11.30
CA ARG A 97 0.57 -13.47 -11.22
C ARG A 97 -0.82 -14.07 -11.06
N SER A 98 -1.90 -13.29 -11.09
CA SER A 98 -3.24 -13.85 -10.88
C SER A 98 -4.05 -14.00 -12.17
N LEU A 99 -3.97 -15.18 -12.77
CA LEU A 99 -4.86 -15.66 -13.84
C LEU A 99 -6.27 -16.06 -13.35
N ARG A 100 -6.71 -15.65 -12.16
CA ARG A 100 -8.12 -15.82 -11.79
C ARG A 100 -8.90 -14.63 -12.30
N ARG A 101 -9.41 -14.79 -13.53
CA ARG A 101 -10.46 -13.95 -14.15
C ARG A 101 -11.41 -13.42 -13.08
N ALA A 102 -11.18 -12.19 -12.61
CA ALA A 102 -12.28 -11.36 -12.17
C ALA A 102 -13.26 -11.35 -13.36
N ARG A 103 -14.55 -11.60 -13.13
CA ARG A 103 -15.53 -11.53 -14.22
C ARG A 103 -15.57 -10.07 -14.67
N ILE A 104 -14.80 -9.77 -15.72
CA ILE A 104 -14.75 -8.45 -16.33
C ILE A 104 -16.09 -8.29 -17.05
N HIS A 105 -16.93 -7.42 -16.51
CA HIS A 105 -18.02 -6.87 -17.31
C HIS A 105 -17.37 -5.84 -18.27
N PRO A 106 -17.71 -5.84 -19.57
CA PRO A 106 -17.25 -4.81 -20.50
C PRO A 106 -17.56 -3.43 -19.92
N SER A 107 -16.66 -2.47 -20.14
CA SER A 107 -16.85 -1.09 -19.67
C SER A 107 -18.17 -0.54 -20.23
N LEU A 108 -18.82 0.37 -19.49
CA LEU A 108 -20.05 1.01 -19.95
C LEU A 108 -19.84 1.67 -21.32
N THR A 109 -18.65 2.23 -21.55
CA THR A 109 -18.24 2.80 -22.84
C THR A 109 -18.24 1.76 -23.96
N SER A 110 -17.65 0.57 -23.74
CA SER A 110 -17.67 -0.52 -24.72
C SER A 110 -19.08 -1.06 -24.98
N LEU A 111 -19.94 -1.13 -23.95
CA LEU A 111 -21.34 -1.54 -24.10
C LEU A 111 -22.14 -0.54 -24.93
N ILE A 112 -21.91 0.76 -24.72
CA ILE A 112 -22.57 1.83 -25.48
C ILE A 112 -22.12 1.81 -26.94
N GLN A 113 -20.81 1.68 -27.21
CA GLN A 113 -20.31 1.58 -28.58
C GLN A 113 -20.82 0.34 -29.31
N ALA A 114 -20.86 -0.82 -28.65
CA ALA A 114 -21.42 -2.04 -29.22
C ALA A 114 -22.92 -1.88 -29.55
N SER A 115 -23.67 -1.17 -28.72
CA SER A 115 -25.09 -0.86 -28.98
C SER A 115 -25.27 0.11 -30.16
N LEU A 116 -24.33 1.01 -30.39
CA LEU A 116 -24.37 1.96 -31.51
C LEU A 116 -23.97 1.33 -32.84
N GLN A 117 -23.18 0.25 -32.84
CA GLN A 117 -22.78 -0.48 -34.05
C GLN A 117 -23.82 -1.49 -34.55
N GLN A 118 -24.87 -1.77 -33.76
CA GLN A 118 -25.97 -2.68 -34.13
C GLN A 118 -27.20 -1.96 -34.72
N GLN A 119 -27.11 -0.65 -34.95
CA GLN A 119 -28.10 0.15 -35.70
C GLN A 119 -27.56 0.49 -37.09
#